data_AF-A0A2H0HEG8-F1
#
_entry.id   AF-A0A2H0HEG8-F1
#
_cell.length_a   1.000
_cell.length_b   1.000
_cell.length_c   1.000
_cell.angle_alpha   90.00
_cell.angle_beta   90.00
_cell.angle_gamma   90.00
#
_symmetry.space_group_name_H-M   'P 1'
#
loop_
_entity.id
_entity.type
_entity.pdbx_description
1 polymer ?
#
loop_
_entity_poly.entity_id
_entity_poly.type
_entity_poly.pdbx_seq_one_letter_code
_entity_poly.pdbx_strand_id
1 'polypeptide(L)'
;MMKKILGLDLGTTSIGWALVTEAIDESEKSSIIRLGVRVNPLTVDEQSNFEKGKSITTNADRTLKRSMRRNLQRYKLRRENLIEILKENRFIDDATLLSENGNKSTFETYHLRAKSATNEISLNEFARVLLMINKKRGYKSSRKAKNQDEGQLIDGMEIAKKLYIENKTPGQLVFEILKSGKKGIPDFYRSDLASEFDIVWTYQKQFYPEILTDEFRDEIMGKGQKVTSSAFWKKYGFNTAEIKGSRDEKKIHAYDLRSKAIDTQLSKEEVAFVLAAINNNLNNSSGYLGSISDRSKELYFNKQTVGQYLMTQLKQNPHTRLKNQVFYRQDYLHEFNTLWEIQAKFHKELTPELKEEIRDVIIFYQRRLKSQKGLISFCEFESRQIEVEINGKKKVKTIGSKVCPKSSPLFQEFK
;
A
#
# COMPACT_ATOMS: atom_id res chain seq x y z
N MET A 1 -37.78 39.32 -38.84
CA MET A 1 -38.27 38.52 -37.69
C MET A 1 -37.12 38.50 -36.68
N MET A 2 -37.25 39.19 -35.55
CA MET A 2 -36.15 39.35 -34.58
C MET A 2 -35.57 38.00 -34.15
N LYS A 3 -34.23 37.89 -34.15
CA LYS A 3 -33.52 36.69 -33.75
C LYS A 3 -33.55 36.53 -32.23
N LYS A 4 -33.92 35.35 -31.74
CA LYS A 4 -33.93 35.05 -30.30
C LYS A 4 -32.63 34.35 -29.90
N ILE A 5 -31.93 34.91 -28.91
CA ILE A 5 -30.71 34.34 -28.34
C ILE A 5 -30.97 33.92 -26.89
N LEU A 6 -30.56 32.70 -26.54
CA LEU A 6 -30.53 32.23 -25.16
C LEU A 6 -29.07 32.23 -24.66
N GLY A 7 -28.75 33.16 -23.78
CA GLY A 7 -27.50 33.15 -23.01
C GLY A 7 -27.64 32.26 -21.79
N LEU A 8 -26.64 31.41 -21.53
CA LEU A 8 -26.55 30.55 -20.35
C LEU A 8 -25.24 30.83 -19.61
N ASP A 9 -25.36 31.17 -18.34
CA ASP A 9 -24.23 31.26 -17.40
C ASP A 9 -24.26 30.02 -16.49
N LEU A 10 -23.35 29.09 -16.73
CA LEU A 10 -23.32 27.77 -16.09
C LEU A 10 -22.37 27.77 -14.89
N GLY A 11 -22.91 28.11 -13.72
CA GLY A 11 -22.23 27.98 -12.44
C GLY A 11 -22.42 26.60 -11.79
N THR A 12 -21.69 26.39 -10.70
CA THR A 12 -21.70 25.13 -9.93
C THR A 12 -22.99 24.97 -9.12
N THR A 13 -23.50 26.08 -8.58
CA THR A 13 -24.69 26.17 -7.74
C THR A 13 -25.84 26.90 -8.41
N SER A 14 -25.64 27.45 -9.61
CA SER A 14 -26.67 28.20 -10.31
C SER A 14 -26.47 28.19 -11.81
N ILE A 15 -27.59 28.14 -12.54
CA ILE A 15 -27.63 28.38 -13.97
C ILE A 15 -28.37 29.69 -14.21
N GLY A 16 -27.63 30.75 -14.53
CA GLY A 16 -28.20 31.99 -15.02
C GLY A 16 -28.64 31.82 -16.47
N TRP A 17 -29.77 32.40 -16.85
CA TRP A 17 -30.21 32.40 -18.23
C TRP A 17 -30.87 33.72 -18.61
N ALA A 18 -30.67 34.15 -19.85
CA ALA A 18 -31.30 35.33 -20.43
C ALA A 18 -31.76 35.02 -21.86
N LEU A 19 -33.02 35.32 -22.16
CA LEU A 19 -33.60 35.27 -23.49
C LEU A 19 -33.68 36.70 -24.02
N VAL A 20 -33.00 36.98 -25.14
CA VAL A 20 -32.86 38.30 -25.73
C VAL A 20 -33.34 38.27 -27.17
N THR A 21 -34.03 39.31 -27.63
CA THR A 21 -34.19 39.61 -29.06
C THR A 21 -33.01 40.45 -29.53
N GLU A 22 -32.25 39.95 -30.50
CA GLU A 22 -31.19 40.69 -31.16
C GLU A 22 -31.77 41.40 -32.39
N ALA A 23 -31.54 42.72 -32.47
CA ALA A 23 -31.87 43.53 -33.64
C ALA A 23 -31.04 43.07 -34.84
N ILE A 24 -31.69 42.95 -36.00
CA ILE A 24 -31.03 42.50 -37.23
C ILE A 24 -30.56 43.71 -38.06
N ASP A 25 -31.28 44.83 -37.98
CA ASP A 25 -31.03 46.06 -38.73
C ASP A 25 -30.99 47.29 -37.79
N GLU A 26 -30.47 48.42 -38.26
CA GLU A 26 -30.40 49.69 -37.49
C GLU A 26 -31.79 50.27 -37.12
N SER A 27 -32.85 49.78 -37.76
CA SER A 27 -34.24 50.14 -37.46
C SER A 27 -34.83 49.36 -36.27
N GLU A 28 -34.20 48.25 -35.86
CA GLU A 28 -34.62 47.41 -34.74
C GLU A 28 -33.75 47.70 -33.49
N LYS A 29 -34.29 47.47 -32.29
CA LYS A 29 -33.53 47.57 -31.03
C LYS A 29 -33.51 46.23 -30.31
N SER A 30 -32.31 45.80 -29.91
CA SER A 30 -32.17 44.60 -29.08
C SER A 30 -32.88 44.78 -27.74
N SER A 31 -33.51 43.72 -27.24
CA SER A 31 -34.27 43.78 -25.99
C SER A 31 -34.19 42.47 -25.20
N ILE A 32 -34.21 42.56 -23.88
CA ILE A 32 -34.26 41.38 -23.02
C ILE A 32 -35.73 40.96 -22.88
N ILE A 33 -36.06 39.76 -23.37
CA ILE A 33 -37.40 39.19 -23.23
C ILE A 33 -37.61 38.71 -21.79
N ARG A 34 -36.62 37.97 -21.27
CA ARG A 34 -36.71 37.37 -19.94
C ARG A 34 -35.32 37.02 -19.43
N LEU A 35 -35.17 37.04 -18.11
CA LEU A 35 -34.00 36.53 -17.42
C LEU A 35 -34.43 35.75 -16.18
N GLY A 36 -33.56 34.87 -15.72
CA GLY A 36 -33.79 34.11 -14.50
C GLY A 36 -32.56 33.34 -14.06
N VAL A 37 -32.64 32.76 -12.87
CA VAL A 37 -31.60 31.91 -12.31
C VAL A 37 -32.23 30.65 -11.77
N ARG A 38 -31.70 29.49 -12.18
CA ARG A 38 -32.01 28.21 -11.55
C ARG A 38 -30.94 27.92 -10.51
N VAL A 39 -31.30 28.01 -9.24
CA VAL A 39 -30.41 27.60 -8.14
C VAL A 39 -30.43 26.07 -8.02
N ASN A 40 -29.25 25.47 -7.96
CA ASN A 40 -29.02 24.07 -7.64
C ASN A 40 -28.39 24.02 -6.23
N PRO A 41 -29.17 23.69 -5.19
CA PRO A 41 -28.66 23.72 -3.82
C PRO A 41 -27.62 22.63 -3.62
N LEU A 42 -26.36 23.03 -3.50
CA LEU A 42 -25.27 22.18 -3.04
C LEU A 42 -24.93 22.55 -1.59
N THR A 43 -24.49 21.58 -0.82
CA THR A 43 -23.89 21.83 0.49
C THR A 43 -22.55 22.56 0.33
N VAL A 44 -22.10 23.26 1.38
CA VAL A 44 -20.79 23.96 1.39
C VAL A 44 -19.64 23.02 1.04
N ASP A 45 -19.70 21.78 1.51
CA ASP A 45 -18.70 20.75 1.22
C ASP A 45 -18.74 20.30 -0.24
N GLU A 46 -19.92 20.15 -0.85
CA GLU A 46 -20.06 19.80 -2.26
C GLU A 46 -19.54 20.92 -3.16
N GLN A 47 -19.86 22.17 -2.84
CA GLN A 47 -19.35 23.34 -3.57
C GLN A 47 -17.82 23.44 -3.48
N SER A 48 -17.26 23.38 -2.27
CA SER A 48 -15.80 23.48 -2.06
C SER A 48 -15.05 22.33 -2.73
N ASN A 49 -15.61 21.11 -2.73
CA ASN A 49 -14.99 19.97 -3.41
C ASN A 49 -15.04 20.11 -4.94
N PHE A 50 -16.15 20.60 -5.49
CA PHE A 50 -16.28 20.86 -6.92
C PHE A 50 -15.28 21.93 -7.39
N GLU A 51 -15.19 23.07 -6.68
CA GLU A 51 -14.25 24.16 -6.99
C GLU A 51 -12.78 23.71 -6.94
N LYS A 52 -12.45 22.79 -6.02
CA LYS A 52 -11.11 22.19 -5.93
C LYS A 52 -10.84 21.12 -7.00
N GLY A 53 -11.74 20.92 -7.95
CA GLY A 53 -11.64 19.88 -8.98
C GLY A 53 -11.70 18.46 -8.42
N LYS A 54 -12.12 18.29 -7.16
CA LYS A 54 -12.25 16.97 -6.54
C LYS A 54 -13.57 16.37 -7.01
N SER A 55 -13.48 15.39 -7.91
CA SER A 55 -14.60 14.56 -8.37
C SER A 55 -15.13 13.58 -7.31
N ILE A 56 -15.12 13.96 -6.02
CA ILE A 56 -15.68 13.13 -4.96
C ILE A 56 -17.20 13.12 -5.16
N THR A 57 -17.66 12.11 -5.90
CA THR A 57 -19.09 11.88 -6.12
C THR A 57 -19.77 11.74 -4.77
N THR A 58 -20.98 12.28 -4.61
CA THR A 58 -21.86 12.05 -3.45
C THR A 58 -22.05 10.55 -3.12
N ASN A 59 -21.79 9.67 -4.09
CA ASN A 59 -21.85 8.21 -3.95
C ASN A 59 -20.58 7.55 -3.40
N ALA A 60 -19.49 8.29 -3.17
CA ALA A 60 -18.24 7.76 -2.65
C ALA A 60 -18.43 7.18 -1.25
N ASP A 61 -19.06 7.94 -0.35
CA ASP A 61 -19.37 7.50 1.01
C ASP A 61 -20.34 6.31 1.01
N ARG A 62 -21.38 6.36 0.17
CA ARG A 62 -22.29 5.23 -0.02
C ARG A 62 -21.53 3.97 -0.44
N THR A 63 -20.55 4.11 -1.32
CA THR A 63 -19.71 3.00 -1.80
C THR A 63 -18.78 2.48 -0.71
N LEU A 64 -18.16 3.38 0.07
CA LEU A 64 -17.32 3.06 1.22
C LEU A 64 -18.09 2.29 2.28
N LYS A 65 -19.27 2.77 2.71
CA LYS A 65 -20.13 2.08 3.68
C LYS A 65 -20.62 0.73 3.14
N ARG A 66 -20.97 0.64 1.86
CA ARG A 66 -21.32 -0.63 1.20
C ARG A 66 -20.15 -1.62 1.22
N SER A 67 -18.92 -1.16 1.00
CA SER A 67 -17.71 -1.99 1.07
C SER A 67 -17.50 -2.55 2.48
N MET A 68 -17.62 -1.71 3.51
CA MET A 68 -17.51 -2.13 4.91
C MET A 68 -18.53 -3.20 5.28
N ARG A 69 -19.81 -3.04 4.89
CA ARG A 69 -20.86 -4.04 5.14
C ARG A 69 -20.54 -5.39 4.47
N ARG A 70 -20.09 -5.36 3.21
CA ARG A 70 -19.67 -6.58 2.50
C ARG A 70 -18.49 -7.27 3.18
N ASN A 71 -17.51 -6.51 3.67
CA ASN A 71 -16.37 -7.07 4.39
C ASN A 71 -16.80 -7.74 5.70
N LEU A 72 -17.70 -7.11 6.46
CA LEU A 72 -18.27 -7.69 7.68
C LEU A 72 -19.04 -8.99 7.39
N GLN A 73 -19.94 -8.97 6.40
CA GLN A 73 -20.72 -10.16 6.01
C GLN A 73 -19.81 -11.32 5.59
N ARG A 74 -18.77 -11.04 4.80
CA ARG A 74 -17.78 -12.05 4.37
C ARG A 74 -16.93 -12.58 5.52
N TYR A 75 -16.67 -11.76 6.53
CA TYR A 75 -16.01 -12.23 7.75
C TYR A 75 -16.91 -13.18 8.54
N LYS A 76 -18.20 -12.82 8.72
CA LYS A 76 -19.19 -13.68 9.39
C LYS A 76 -19.31 -15.05 8.71
N LEU A 77 -19.57 -15.06 7.40
CA LEU A 77 -19.69 -16.30 6.62
C LEU A 77 -18.42 -17.17 6.71
N ARG A 78 -17.24 -16.55 6.56
CA ARG A 78 -15.98 -17.29 6.68
C ARG A 78 -15.76 -17.87 8.09
N ARG A 79 -16.19 -17.16 9.12
CA ARG A 79 -16.07 -17.63 10.51
C ARG A 79 -17.05 -18.77 10.77
N GLU A 80 -18.27 -18.67 10.25
CA GLU A 80 -19.30 -19.69 10.32
C GLU A 80 -18.84 -21.00 9.67
N ASN A 81 -18.40 -20.96 8.41
CA ASN A 81 -17.85 -22.13 7.71
C ASN A 81 -16.66 -22.75 8.46
N LEU A 82 -15.81 -21.93 9.10
CA LEU A 82 -14.69 -22.46 9.90
C LEU A 82 -15.20 -23.17 11.16
N ILE A 83 -16.23 -22.66 11.82
CA ILE A 83 -16.79 -23.31 13.01
C ILE A 83 -17.45 -24.64 12.62
N GLU A 84 -18.19 -24.65 11.51
CA GLU A 84 -18.87 -25.85 10.98
C GLU A 84 -17.87 -26.97 10.68
N ILE A 85 -16.82 -26.70 9.89
CA ILE A 85 -15.82 -27.72 9.56
C ILE A 85 -15.04 -28.21 10.79
N LEU A 86 -14.82 -27.35 11.79
CA LEU A 86 -14.16 -27.74 13.04
C LEU A 86 -15.06 -28.66 13.88
N LYS A 87 -16.38 -28.50 13.84
CA LYS A 87 -17.33 -29.40 14.51
C LYS A 87 -17.42 -30.75 13.80
N GLU A 88 -17.51 -30.74 12.47
CA GLU A 88 -17.56 -31.97 11.65
C GLU A 88 -16.35 -32.87 11.91
N ASN A 89 -15.17 -32.26 12.06
CA ASN A 89 -13.92 -32.96 12.36
C ASN A 89 -13.66 -33.16 13.86
N ARG A 90 -14.63 -32.84 14.73
CA ARG A 90 -14.58 -33.02 16.19
C ARG A 90 -13.44 -32.26 16.90
N PHE A 91 -13.01 -31.13 16.35
CA PHE A 91 -12.05 -30.26 17.02
C PHE A 91 -12.69 -29.47 18.14
N ILE A 92 -14.01 -29.22 18.02
CA ILE A 92 -14.86 -28.50 18.97
C ILE A 92 -16.27 -29.10 18.95
N ASP A 93 -17.03 -28.82 20.00
CA ASP A 93 -18.47 -29.09 20.10
C ASP A 93 -19.25 -27.80 20.40
N ASP A 94 -20.57 -27.91 20.62
CA ASP A 94 -21.43 -26.78 20.97
C ASP A 94 -21.15 -26.19 22.36
N ALA A 95 -20.54 -26.97 23.28
CA ALA A 95 -20.19 -26.53 24.61
C ALA A 95 -18.80 -25.87 24.67
N THR A 96 -17.99 -26.01 23.62
CA THR A 96 -16.61 -25.57 23.59
C THR A 96 -16.50 -24.05 23.60
N LEU A 97 -15.78 -23.52 24.59
CA LEU A 97 -15.48 -22.09 24.66
C LEU A 97 -14.45 -21.68 23.59
N LEU A 98 -14.90 -20.85 22.65
CA LEU A 98 -14.12 -20.34 21.52
C LEU A 98 -13.40 -19.00 21.82
N SER A 99 -13.43 -18.55 23.06
CA SER A 99 -12.82 -17.31 23.52
C SER A 99 -12.15 -17.50 24.87
N GLU A 100 -11.19 -16.62 25.17
CA GLU A 100 -10.59 -16.47 26.50
C GLU A 100 -11.70 -16.22 27.53
N ASN A 101 -11.68 -16.98 28.63
CA ASN A 101 -12.63 -16.85 29.74
C ASN A 101 -11.90 -16.96 31.08
N GLY A 102 -12.25 -16.10 32.04
CA GLY A 102 -11.71 -16.10 33.40
C GLY A 102 -10.64 -15.04 33.68
N ASN A 103 -10.28 -14.91 34.97
CA ASN A 103 -9.43 -13.82 35.47
C ASN A 103 -7.92 -13.97 35.13
N LYS A 104 -7.51 -15.07 34.49
CA LYS A 104 -6.11 -15.36 34.13
C LYS A 104 -5.91 -15.74 32.66
N SER A 105 -6.91 -15.49 31.82
CA SER A 105 -6.87 -15.84 30.39
C SER A 105 -6.24 -14.76 29.51
N THR A 106 -5.71 -13.67 30.10
CA THR A 106 -5.16 -12.55 29.33
C THR A 106 -4.03 -13.02 28.42
N PHE A 107 -4.18 -12.79 27.12
CA PHE A 107 -3.24 -13.20 26.07
C PHE A 107 -3.09 -14.71 25.88
N GLU A 108 -3.95 -15.53 26.48
CA GLU A 108 -3.91 -16.99 26.37
C GLU A 108 -3.92 -17.43 24.90
N THR A 109 -4.75 -16.83 24.04
CA THR A 109 -4.81 -17.18 22.61
C THR A 109 -3.52 -16.82 21.89
N TYR A 110 -2.87 -15.71 22.25
CA TYR A 110 -1.57 -15.33 21.68
C TYR A 110 -0.49 -16.31 22.13
N HIS A 111 -0.51 -16.71 23.41
CA HIS A 111 0.39 -17.71 23.94
C HIS A 111 0.21 -19.06 23.25
N LEU A 112 -1.03 -19.55 23.10
CA LEU A 112 -1.35 -20.80 22.40
C LEU A 112 -0.90 -20.76 20.95
N ARG A 113 -1.10 -19.63 20.26
CA ARG A 113 -0.67 -19.42 18.87
C ARG A 113 0.85 -19.43 18.72
N ALA A 114 1.59 -18.91 19.70
CA ALA A 114 3.06 -19.00 19.69
C ALA A 114 3.55 -20.40 20.06
N LYS A 115 2.92 -21.04 21.07
CA LYS A 115 3.24 -22.38 21.56
C LYS A 115 3.00 -23.44 20.48
N SER A 116 1.93 -23.34 19.69
CA SER A 116 1.61 -24.33 18.65
C SER A 116 2.61 -24.37 17.50
N ALA A 117 3.52 -23.40 17.40
CA ALA A 117 4.62 -23.41 16.44
C ALA A 117 5.77 -24.32 16.88
N THR A 118 5.82 -24.74 18.14
CA THR A 118 6.94 -25.52 18.71
C THR A 118 6.49 -26.74 19.50
N ASN A 119 5.34 -26.69 20.15
CA ASN A 119 4.85 -27.71 21.07
C ASN A 119 3.41 -28.10 20.75
N GLU A 120 3.01 -29.27 21.22
CA GLU A 120 1.63 -29.74 21.16
C GLU A 120 0.69 -28.83 21.97
N ILE A 121 -0.48 -28.57 21.40
CA ILE A 121 -1.66 -28.03 22.07
C ILE A 121 -2.88 -28.90 21.75
N SER A 122 -3.93 -28.84 22.56
CA SER A 122 -5.16 -29.60 22.30
C SER A 122 -5.88 -29.12 21.04
N LEU A 123 -6.70 -29.98 20.42
CA LEU A 123 -7.52 -29.62 19.25
C LEU A 123 -8.46 -28.43 19.53
N ASN A 124 -9.05 -28.40 20.74
CA ASN A 124 -9.89 -27.28 21.19
C ASN A 124 -9.11 -25.95 21.22
N GLU A 125 -7.87 -25.95 21.73
CA GLU A 125 -7.00 -24.77 21.73
C GLU A 125 -6.56 -24.40 20.31
N PHE A 126 -6.25 -25.39 19.48
CA PHE A 126 -5.86 -25.17 18.09
C PHE A 126 -7.00 -24.54 17.27
N ALA A 127 -8.24 -24.93 17.52
CA ALA A 127 -9.43 -24.27 16.96
C ALA A 127 -9.49 -22.78 17.31
N ARG A 128 -9.17 -22.38 18.55
CA ARG A 128 -9.08 -20.95 18.94
C ARG A 128 -8.01 -20.21 18.15
N VAL A 129 -6.85 -20.84 17.95
CA VAL A 129 -5.75 -20.29 17.13
C VAL A 129 -6.18 -20.09 15.67
N LEU A 130 -6.83 -21.09 15.07
CA LEU A 130 -7.36 -21.02 13.70
C LEU A 130 -8.42 -19.91 13.56
N LEU A 131 -9.31 -19.77 14.55
CA LEU A 131 -10.30 -18.68 14.59
C LEU A 131 -9.67 -17.29 14.71
N MET A 132 -8.52 -17.19 15.38
CA MET A 132 -7.74 -15.95 15.46
C MET A 132 -7.11 -15.59 14.11
N ILE A 133 -6.50 -16.55 13.41
CA ILE A 133 -5.95 -16.37 12.05
C ILE A 133 -7.08 -16.04 11.06
N ASN A 134 -8.25 -16.68 11.17
CA ASN A 134 -9.44 -16.38 10.38
C ASN A 134 -9.88 -14.91 10.49
N LYS A 135 -9.83 -14.37 11.72
CA LYS A 135 -10.13 -12.96 12.03
C LYS A 135 -9.06 -12.02 11.47
N LYS A 136 -7.78 -12.41 11.51
CA LYS A 136 -6.63 -11.62 11.07
C LYS A 136 -5.80 -12.42 10.06
N ARG A 137 -6.15 -12.33 8.78
CA ARG A 137 -5.55 -13.15 7.69
C ARG A 137 -4.57 -12.42 6.77
N GLY A 138 -3.96 -11.35 7.28
CA GLY A 138 -2.98 -10.52 6.57
C GLY A 138 -3.50 -9.73 5.36
N TYR A 139 -2.70 -8.76 4.94
CA TYR A 139 -2.89 -7.98 3.72
C TYR A 139 -2.36 -8.75 2.51
N LYS A 140 -3.19 -8.91 1.47
CA LYS A 140 -2.77 -9.49 0.18
C LYS A 140 -2.64 -8.36 -0.83
N SER A 141 -1.41 -8.07 -1.25
CA SER A 141 -1.17 -7.15 -2.35
C SER A 141 -1.85 -7.69 -3.61
N SER A 142 -2.59 -6.81 -4.30
CA SER A 142 -3.20 -7.12 -5.59
C SER A 142 -2.41 -6.51 -6.76
N ARG A 143 -1.23 -5.93 -6.47
CA ARG A 143 -0.34 -5.38 -7.50
C ARG A 143 0.21 -6.54 -8.34
N LYS A 144 0.07 -6.45 -9.67
CA LYS A 144 0.78 -7.36 -10.58
C LYS A 144 2.25 -6.94 -10.59
N ALA A 145 3.17 -7.89 -10.48
CA ALA A 145 4.62 -7.67 -10.40
C ALA A 145 5.28 -7.13 -11.70
N LYS A 146 4.56 -6.35 -12.52
CA LYS A 146 4.99 -5.94 -13.88
C LYS A 146 4.78 -4.46 -14.22
N ASN A 147 4.77 -3.54 -13.25
CA ASN A 147 4.91 -2.12 -13.54
C ASN A 147 6.24 -1.63 -13.00
N GLN A 148 7.10 -1.10 -13.89
CA GLN A 148 8.46 -0.65 -13.61
C GLN A 148 8.54 0.61 -12.72
N ASP A 149 7.42 1.24 -12.38
CA ASP A 149 7.43 2.53 -11.67
C ASP A 149 7.09 2.47 -10.17
N GLU A 150 6.72 1.31 -9.62
CA GLU A 150 6.54 1.19 -8.15
C GLU A 150 6.79 -0.23 -7.62
N GLY A 151 7.96 -0.44 -7.02
CA GLY A 151 8.20 -1.42 -5.94
C GLY A 151 7.78 -2.87 -6.22
N GLN A 152 8.66 -3.65 -6.83
CA GLN A 152 8.48 -5.10 -6.94
C GLN A 152 8.68 -5.78 -5.57
N LEU A 153 7.57 -6.19 -4.95
CA LEU A 153 7.56 -6.89 -3.65
C LEU A 153 8.31 -8.24 -3.62
N ILE A 154 8.69 -8.79 -4.77
CA ILE A 154 9.30 -10.14 -4.87
C ILE A 154 10.84 -10.08 -4.86
N ASP A 155 11.45 -8.99 -5.37
CA ASP A 155 12.91 -8.85 -5.45
C ASP A 155 13.54 -8.41 -4.09
N GLY A 156 12.79 -7.62 -3.30
CA GLY A 156 13.28 -7.08 -2.02
C GLY A 156 13.88 -8.11 -1.06
N MET A 157 13.23 -9.27 -0.89
CA MET A 157 13.70 -10.29 0.07
C MET A 157 14.99 -10.97 -0.38
N GLU A 158 15.20 -11.17 -1.69
CA GLU A 158 16.46 -11.73 -2.21
C GLU A 158 17.62 -10.77 -1.97
N ILE A 159 17.40 -9.48 -2.23
CA ILE A 159 18.36 -8.41 -1.94
C ILE A 159 18.69 -8.37 -0.44
N ALA A 160 17.68 -8.44 0.44
CA ALA A 160 17.91 -8.43 1.87
C ALA A 160 18.75 -9.63 2.35
N LYS A 161 18.51 -10.84 1.80
CA LYS A 161 19.35 -12.00 2.07
C LYS A 161 20.79 -11.77 1.63
N LYS A 162 20.97 -11.20 0.43
CA LYS A 162 22.30 -10.88 -0.11
C LYS A 162 23.05 -9.89 0.79
N LEU A 163 22.39 -8.79 1.19
CA LEU A 163 22.97 -7.80 2.11
C LEU A 163 23.41 -8.45 3.43
N TYR A 164 22.58 -9.31 3.99
CA TYR A 164 22.87 -10.00 5.25
C TYR A 164 24.02 -11.01 5.13
N ILE A 165 24.01 -11.86 4.11
CA ILE A 165 25.04 -12.91 3.90
C ILE A 165 26.39 -12.30 3.57
N GLU A 166 26.42 -11.27 2.72
CA GLU A 166 27.66 -10.61 2.28
C GLU A 166 28.11 -9.52 3.26
N ASN A 167 27.33 -9.24 4.31
CA ASN A 167 27.55 -8.16 5.28
C ASN A 167 27.81 -6.80 4.62
N LYS A 168 26.98 -6.46 3.62
CA LYS A 168 27.09 -5.23 2.82
C LYS A 168 25.98 -4.26 3.16
N THR A 169 26.29 -2.97 3.05
CA THR A 169 25.28 -1.91 3.05
C THR A 169 24.60 -1.77 1.68
N PRO A 170 23.38 -1.20 1.61
CA PRO A 170 22.74 -0.86 0.34
C PRO A 170 23.65 -0.04 -0.58
N GLY A 171 24.40 0.93 -0.05
CA GLY A 171 25.34 1.75 -0.80
C GLY A 171 26.44 0.94 -1.49
N GLN A 172 27.09 0.04 -0.75
CA GLN A 172 28.11 -0.87 -1.30
C GLN A 172 27.54 -1.78 -2.40
N LEU A 173 26.39 -2.41 -2.16
CA LEU A 173 25.77 -3.31 -3.12
C LEU A 173 25.41 -2.57 -4.43
N VAL A 174 24.83 -1.36 -4.33
CA VAL A 174 24.49 -0.58 -5.53
C VAL A 174 25.75 -0.15 -6.26
N PHE A 175 26.81 0.26 -5.56
CA PHE A 175 28.08 0.62 -6.18
C PHE A 175 28.65 -0.54 -7.01
N GLU A 176 28.64 -1.76 -6.48
CA GLU A 176 29.05 -2.97 -7.22
C GLU A 176 28.19 -3.23 -8.46
N ILE A 177 26.86 -3.11 -8.32
CA ILE A 177 25.92 -3.30 -9.44
C ILE A 177 26.21 -2.28 -10.55
N LEU A 178 26.40 -1.01 -10.20
CA LEU A 178 26.70 0.04 -11.17
C LEU A 178 28.07 -0.16 -11.84
N LYS A 179 29.09 -0.61 -11.08
CA LYS A 179 30.41 -0.94 -11.61
C LYS A 179 30.37 -2.13 -12.57
N SER A 180 29.44 -3.07 -12.37
CA SER A 180 29.21 -4.20 -13.28
C SER A 180 28.47 -3.84 -14.58
N GLY A 181 28.14 -2.56 -14.80
CA GLY A 181 27.46 -2.07 -16.00
C GLY A 181 25.93 -2.22 -15.97
N LYS A 182 25.36 -2.79 -14.89
CA LYS A 182 23.91 -2.89 -14.70
C LYS A 182 23.35 -1.56 -14.21
N LYS A 183 22.35 -1.00 -14.91
CA LYS A 183 21.75 0.31 -14.58
C LYS A 183 20.60 0.26 -13.55
N GLY A 184 20.06 -0.93 -13.30
CA GLY A 184 18.94 -1.13 -12.38
C GLY A 184 19.39 -0.99 -10.92
N ILE A 185 18.75 -0.09 -10.17
CA ILE A 185 18.96 0.03 -8.73
C ILE A 185 17.86 -0.79 -8.04
N PRO A 186 18.22 -1.74 -7.17
CA PRO A 186 17.23 -2.49 -6.42
C PRO A 186 16.54 -1.61 -5.36
N ASP A 187 15.31 -1.99 -4.98
CA ASP A 187 14.62 -1.37 -3.85
C ASP A 187 15.09 -1.98 -2.51
N PHE A 188 15.27 -1.13 -1.50
CA PHE A 188 15.74 -1.53 -0.18
C PHE A 188 14.66 -1.38 0.89
N TYR A 189 14.74 -2.23 1.91
CA TYR A 189 13.91 -2.07 3.10
C TYR A 189 14.32 -0.83 3.88
N ARG A 190 13.37 -0.22 4.59
CA ARG A 190 13.65 0.97 5.39
C ARG A 190 14.63 0.65 6.52
N SER A 191 14.52 -0.56 7.11
CA SER A 191 15.48 -1.04 8.11
C SER A 191 16.91 -1.08 7.59
N ASP A 192 17.15 -1.55 6.35
CA ASP A 192 18.50 -1.61 5.77
C ASP A 192 19.10 -0.21 5.57
N LEU A 193 18.30 0.70 5.04
CA LEU A 193 18.71 2.09 4.82
C LEU A 193 18.96 2.83 6.14
N ALA A 194 18.21 2.50 7.19
CA ALA A 194 18.39 3.10 8.52
C ALA A 194 19.68 2.57 9.17
N SER A 195 19.91 1.26 9.10
CA SER A 195 21.17 0.66 9.57
C SER A 195 22.37 1.23 8.84
N GLU A 196 22.28 1.41 7.52
CA GLU A 196 23.34 2.06 6.75
C GLU A 196 23.60 3.51 7.17
N PHE A 197 22.52 4.28 7.37
CA PHE A 197 22.63 5.64 7.88
C PHE A 197 23.39 5.65 9.22
N ASP A 198 23.05 4.73 10.12
CA ASP A 198 23.67 4.64 11.45
C ASP A 198 25.13 4.19 11.40
N ILE A 199 25.47 3.26 10.50
CA ILE A 199 26.87 2.84 10.26
C ILE A 199 27.69 4.03 9.79
N VAL A 200 27.22 4.74 8.75
CA VAL A 200 27.90 5.92 8.21
C VAL A 200 28.02 7.00 9.28
N TRP A 201 26.94 7.28 10.02
CA TRP A 201 26.93 8.27 11.09
C TRP A 201 27.96 7.94 12.16
N THR A 202 27.96 6.71 12.66
CA THR A 202 28.83 6.27 13.77
C THR A 202 30.29 6.32 13.37
N TYR A 203 30.62 5.92 12.13
CA TYR A 203 31.99 5.97 11.63
C TYR A 203 32.47 7.41 11.44
N GLN A 204 31.70 8.26 10.74
CA GLN A 204 32.10 9.64 10.46
C GLN A 204 32.08 10.54 11.72
N LYS A 205 31.27 10.21 12.74
CA LYS A 205 31.24 10.92 14.03
C LYS A 205 32.59 10.91 14.75
N GLN A 206 33.46 9.93 14.47
CA GLN A 206 34.81 9.87 15.04
C GLN A 206 35.70 11.02 14.57
N PHE A 207 35.45 11.54 13.36
CA PHE A 207 36.23 12.60 12.74
C PHE A 207 35.56 13.99 12.85
N TYR A 208 34.23 14.02 12.97
CA TYR A 208 33.43 15.25 13.04
C TYR A 208 32.45 15.25 14.24
N PRO A 209 32.91 15.05 15.48
CA PRO A 209 32.03 14.95 16.66
C PRO A 209 31.26 16.25 16.94
N GLU A 210 31.78 17.40 16.54
CA GLU A 210 31.15 18.71 16.67
C GLU A 210 29.96 18.93 15.73
N ILE A 211 29.94 18.21 14.59
CA ILE A 211 28.86 18.28 13.59
C ILE A 211 27.85 17.15 13.81
N LEU A 212 28.33 15.93 14.06
CA LEU A 212 27.50 14.73 14.12
C LEU A 212 27.05 14.42 15.56
N THR A 213 26.28 15.34 16.15
CA THR A 213 25.72 15.19 17.49
C THR A 213 24.45 14.35 17.50
N ASP A 214 24.15 13.66 18.60
CA ASP A 214 22.97 12.78 18.67
C ASP A 214 21.65 13.57 18.53
N GLU A 215 21.61 14.80 19.05
CA GLU A 215 20.48 15.72 18.83
C GLU A 215 20.29 16.05 17.34
N PHE A 216 21.39 16.25 16.61
CA PHE A 216 21.30 16.54 15.18
C PHE A 216 20.93 15.30 14.37
N ARG A 217 21.37 14.10 14.80
CA ARG A 217 20.94 12.82 14.22
C ARG A 217 19.42 12.70 14.23
N ASP A 218 18.82 12.86 15.41
CA ASP A 218 17.37 12.75 15.60
C ASP A 218 16.62 13.85 14.83
N GLU A 219 17.22 15.03 14.68
CA GLU A 219 16.65 16.10 13.88
C GLU A 219 16.59 15.72 12.40
N ILE A 220 17.62 15.13 11.80
CA ILE A 220 17.67 14.93 10.35
C ILE A 220 17.19 13.56 9.87
N MET A 221 17.20 12.54 10.73
CA MET A 221 16.92 11.16 10.36
C MET A 221 15.53 11.02 9.69
N GLY A 222 15.51 10.43 8.49
CA GLY A 222 14.28 10.18 7.73
C GLY A 222 13.67 11.39 7.04
N LYS A 223 14.32 12.57 7.07
CA LYS A 223 13.87 13.75 6.30
C LYS A 223 14.28 13.65 4.83
N GLY A 224 13.58 14.36 3.93
CA GLY A 224 13.92 14.39 2.50
C GLY A 224 15.24 15.12 2.21
N GLN A 225 15.86 14.84 1.04
CA GLN A 225 17.20 15.34 0.68
C GLN A 225 17.38 16.84 0.92
N LYS A 226 16.49 17.67 0.36
CA LYS A 226 16.59 19.14 0.45
C LYS A 226 16.51 19.65 1.89
N VAL A 227 15.67 19.00 2.71
CA VAL A 227 15.48 19.38 4.11
C VAL A 227 16.72 19.03 4.91
N THR A 228 17.28 17.84 4.67
CA THR A 228 18.53 17.40 5.29
C THR A 228 19.69 18.32 4.91
N SER A 229 19.88 18.62 3.61
CA SER A 229 20.91 19.57 3.15
C SER A 229 20.74 20.95 3.77
N SER A 230 19.50 21.46 3.87
CA SER A 230 19.22 22.75 4.50
C SER A 230 19.50 22.76 6.00
N ALA A 231 19.38 21.62 6.69
CA ALA A 231 19.67 21.51 8.11
C ALA A 231 21.18 21.65 8.39
N PHE A 232 22.04 21.05 7.55
CA PHE A 232 23.48 21.25 7.60
C PHE A 232 23.87 22.73 7.41
N TRP A 233 23.29 23.40 6.42
CA TRP A 233 23.53 24.83 6.20
C TRP A 233 23.10 25.69 7.39
N LYS A 234 21.89 25.48 7.91
CA LYS A 234 21.33 26.29 9.00
C LYS A 234 22.10 26.15 10.31
N LYS A 235 22.58 24.94 10.64
CA LYS A 235 23.20 24.66 11.93
C LYS A 235 24.72 24.83 11.92
N TYR A 236 25.36 24.50 10.80
CA TYR A 236 26.83 24.44 10.70
C TYR A 236 27.42 25.28 9.56
N GLY A 237 26.59 25.96 8.75
CA GLY A 237 27.05 26.97 7.80
C GLY A 237 27.73 26.45 6.53
N PHE A 238 27.55 25.18 6.16
CA PHE A 238 28.12 24.61 4.93
C PHE A 238 27.11 23.81 4.10
N ASN A 239 27.39 23.66 2.80
CA ASN A 239 26.53 22.95 1.85
C ASN A 239 27.03 21.52 1.56
N THR A 240 26.15 20.67 1.02
CA THR A 240 26.53 19.33 0.56
C THR A 240 27.46 19.39 -0.66
N ALA A 241 28.38 18.44 -0.79
CA ALA A 241 29.31 18.37 -1.92
C ALA A 241 28.59 18.34 -3.28
N GLU A 242 29.13 19.06 -4.27
CA GLU A 242 28.65 19.02 -5.65
C GLU A 242 29.33 17.92 -6.45
N ILE A 243 28.53 17.00 -7.01
CA ILE A 243 29.03 15.96 -7.90
C ILE A 243 28.96 16.43 -9.36
N LYS A 244 30.13 16.58 -9.98
CA LYS A 244 30.32 16.93 -11.40
C LYS A 244 30.28 15.68 -12.29
N GLY A 245 29.97 15.86 -13.58
CA GLY A 245 29.97 14.77 -14.59
C GLY A 245 28.63 14.54 -15.29
N SER A 246 28.58 13.51 -16.14
CA SER A 246 27.35 13.04 -16.81
C SER A 246 26.37 12.38 -15.83
N ARG A 247 25.10 12.17 -16.23
CA ARG A 247 24.07 11.59 -15.34
C ARG A 247 24.49 10.25 -14.72
N ASP A 248 25.14 9.39 -15.50
CA ASP A 248 25.56 8.05 -15.07
C ASP A 248 26.83 8.14 -14.20
N GLU A 249 27.78 9.01 -14.54
CA GLU A 249 28.96 9.31 -13.71
C GLU A 249 28.59 9.85 -12.33
N LYS A 250 27.65 10.81 -12.28
CA LYS A 250 27.16 11.38 -11.01
C LYS A 250 26.56 10.28 -10.12
N LYS A 251 25.86 9.33 -10.73
CA LYS A 251 25.23 8.21 -10.02
C LYS A 251 26.28 7.27 -9.44
N ILE A 252 27.27 6.88 -10.24
CA ILE A 252 28.37 6.01 -9.80
C ILE A 252 29.15 6.68 -8.67
N HIS A 253 29.53 7.95 -8.84
CA HIS A 253 30.28 8.70 -7.83
C HIS A 253 29.50 8.87 -6.52
N ALA A 254 28.19 9.12 -6.60
CA ALA A 254 27.35 9.20 -5.40
C ALA A 254 27.35 7.90 -4.58
N TYR A 255 27.31 6.74 -5.25
CA TYR A 255 27.36 5.44 -4.58
C TYR A 255 28.78 5.02 -4.19
N ASP A 256 29.82 5.48 -4.88
CA ASP A 256 31.22 5.33 -4.47
C ASP A 256 31.48 6.04 -3.12
N LEU A 257 31.07 7.31 -3.00
CA LEU A 257 31.15 8.06 -1.75
C LEU A 257 30.35 7.38 -0.64
N ARG A 258 29.12 6.95 -0.92
CA ARG A 258 28.28 6.22 0.04
C ARG A 258 28.91 4.90 0.49
N SER A 259 29.58 4.19 -0.41
CA SER A 259 30.32 2.96 -0.10
C SER A 259 31.55 3.22 0.76
N LYS A 260 32.31 4.29 0.50
CA LYS A 260 33.50 4.68 1.27
C LYS A 260 33.18 5.30 2.63
N ALA A 261 31.98 5.85 2.79
CA ALA A 261 31.57 6.56 4.00
C ALA A 261 31.54 5.68 5.27
N ILE A 262 31.67 4.36 5.14
CA ILE A 262 31.65 3.42 6.27
C ILE A 262 33.05 3.05 6.79
N ASP A 263 34.11 3.31 6.02
CA ASP A 263 35.48 2.83 6.29
C ASP A 263 36.58 3.84 5.97
N THR A 264 36.22 4.97 5.36
CA THR A 264 37.16 6.02 4.93
C THR A 264 36.67 7.38 5.45
N GLN A 265 37.58 8.20 5.99
CA GLN A 265 37.26 9.57 6.35
C GLN A 265 36.95 10.38 5.08
N LEU A 266 35.72 10.88 4.97
CA LEU A 266 35.29 11.77 3.88
C LEU A 266 35.33 13.23 4.34
N SER A 267 35.33 14.19 3.40
CA SER A 267 35.16 15.60 3.78
C SER A 267 33.79 15.87 4.39
N LYS A 268 33.66 16.89 5.24
CA LYS A 268 32.38 17.25 5.89
C LYS A 268 31.26 17.50 4.88
N GLU A 269 31.57 18.08 3.72
CA GLU A 269 30.63 18.31 2.62
C GLU A 269 30.16 17.00 1.96
N GLU A 270 31.07 16.04 1.79
CA GLU A 270 30.75 14.70 1.24
C GLU A 270 29.93 13.86 2.23
N VAL A 271 30.26 13.91 3.53
CA VAL A 271 29.46 13.26 4.58
C VAL A 271 28.03 13.79 4.57
N ALA A 272 27.85 15.11 4.52
CA ALA A 272 26.52 15.72 4.44
C ALA A 272 25.77 15.30 3.16
N PHE A 273 26.46 15.17 2.02
CA PHE A 273 25.88 14.65 0.78
C PHE A 273 25.38 13.21 0.95
N VAL A 274 26.23 12.31 1.48
CA VAL A 274 25.91 10.88 1.66
C VAL A 274 24.72 10.72 2.61
N LEU A 275 24.74 11.38 3.76
CA LEU A 275 23.65 11.33 4.74
C LEU A 275 22.35 11.87 4.15
N ALA A 276 22.38 12.98 3.38
CA ALA A 276 21.21 13.50 2.69
C ALA A 276 20.66 12.55 1.63
N ALA A 277 21.54 11.84 0.90
CA ALA A 277 21.15 10.84 -0.10
C ALA A 277 20.49 9.60 0.54
N ILE A 278 21.08 9.05 1.62
CA ILE A 278 20.49 7.93 2.38
C ILE A 278 19.13 8.33 2.95
N ASN A 279 19.05 9.52 3.56
CA ASN A 279 17.80 10.06 4.10
C ASN A 279 16.72 10.24 3.04
N ASN A 280 17.08 10.64 1.82
CA ASN A 280 16.12 10.69 0.71
C ASN A 280 15.53 9.30 0.39
N ASN A 281 16.37 8.26 0.37
CA ASN A 281 15.90 6.89 0.15
C ASN A 281 15.04 6.40 1.32
N LEU A 282 15.38 6.76 2.57
CA LEU A 282 14.58 6.49 3.76
C LEU A 282 13.21 7.17 3.71
N ASN A 283 13.16 8.45 3.34
CA ASN A 283 11.93 9.21 3.23
C ASN A 283 11.00 8.60 2.16
N ASN A 284 11.56 8.18 1.02
CA ASN A 284 10.78 7.56 -0.06
C ASN A 284 10.29 6.15 0.30
N SER A 285 10.96 5.44 1.22
CA SER A 285 10.55 4.12 1.72
C SER A 285 9.64 4.16 2.96
N SER A 286 9.31 5.36 3.46
CA SER A 286 8.57 5.58 4.72
C SER A 286 7.07 5.22 4.69
N GLY A 287 6.58 4.69 3.57
CA GLY A 287 5.18 4.35 3.38
C GLY A 287 4.68 3.17 4.23
N TYR A 288 3.36 3.09 4.39
CA TYR A 288 2.70 2.02 5.13
C TYR A 288 3.11 0.61 4.68
N LEU A 289 3.26 0.40 3.36
CA LEU A 289 3.70 -0.89 2.81
C LEU A 289 5.15 -1.22 3.20
N GLY A 290 6.05 -0.24 3.27
CA GLY A 290 7.42 -0.42 3.74
C GLY A 290 7.45 -1.04 5.14
N SER A 291 6.64 -0.50 6.06
CA SER A 291 6.54 -1.03 7.44
C SER A 291 6.00 -2.47 7.53
N ILE A 292 5.22 -2.92 6.55
CA ILE A 292 4.73 -4.31 6.47
C ILE A 292 5.86 -5.20 5.95
N SER A 293 6.55 -4.75 4.90
CA SER A 293 7.72 -5.40 4.34
C SER A 293 8.82 -5.60 5.38
N ASP A 294 9.20 -4.57 6.14
CA ASP A 294 10.21 -4.66 7.20
C ASP A 294 9.87 -5.72 8.25
N ARG A 295 8.61 -5.78 8.70
CA ARG A 295 8.19 -6.83 9.64
C ARG A 295 8.24 -8.22 9.04
N SER A 296 7.95 -8.36 7.75
CA SER A 296 8.07 -9.64 7.06
C SER A 296 9.53 -10.11 6.97
N LYS A 297 10.44 -9.15 6.74
CA LYS A 297 11.88 -9.37 6.78
C LYS A 297 12.34 -9.80 8.18
N GLU A 298 11.92 -9.09 9.22
CA GLU A 298 12.24 -9.41 10.62
C GLU A 298 11.78 -10.83 10.99
N LEU A 299 10.54 -11.20 10.65
CA LEU A 299 10.02 -12.56 10.85
C LEU A 299 10.89 -13.62 10.17
N TYR A 300 11.32 -13.36 8.93
CA TYR A 300 12.14 -14.29 8.16
C TYR A 300 13.53 -14.50 8.79
N PHE A 301 14.26 -13.43 9.08
CA PHE A 301 15.61 -13.52 9.64
C PHE A 301 15.62 -14.10 11.06
N ASN A 302 14.61 -13.77 11.88
CA ASN A 302 14.47 -14.33 13.22
C ASN A 302 13.87 -15.74 13.24
N LYS A 303 13.47 -16.28 12.09
CA LYS A 303 12.78 -17.59 11.96
C LYS A 303 11.55 -17.71 12.88
N GLN A 304 10.77 -16.64 12.96
CA GLN A 304 9.60 -16.55 13.82
C GLN A 304 8.31 -16.49 13.02
N THR A 305 7.26 -17.11 13.55
CA THR A 305 5.89 -16.91 13.06
C THR A 305 5.31 -15.59 13.55
N VAL A 306 4.23 -15.12 12.92
CA VAL A 306 3.53 -13.90 13.36
C VAL A 306 3.06 -14.02 14.81
N GLY A 307 2.57 -15.18 15.23
CA GLY A 307 2.18 -15.47 16.61
C GLY A 307 3.33 -15.35 17.60
N GLN A 308 4.47 -15.98 17.30
CA GLN A 308 5.67 -15.88 18.13
C GLN A 308 6.15 -14.43 18.27
N TYR A 309 6.21 -13.69 17.17
CA TYR A 309 6.60 -12.28 17.16
C TYR A 309 5.69 -11.41 18.04
N LEU A 310 4.38 -11.54 17.90
CA LEU A 310 3.41 -10.79 18.70
C LEU A 310 3.49 -11.17 20.18
N MET A 311 3.72 -12.46 20.49
CA MET A 311 3.86 -12.92 21.87
C MET A 311 5.17 -12.41 22.51
N THR A 312 6.27 -12.35 21.77
CA THR A 312 7.54 -11.79 22.25
C THR A 312 7.39 -10.33 22.65
N GLN A 313 6.69 -9.52 21.85
CA GLN A 313 6.38 -8.12 22.21
C GLN A 313 5.56 -8.01 23.50
N LEU A 314 4.58 -8.89 23.69
CA LEU A 314 3.76 -8.91 24.92
C LEU A 314 4.56 -9.35 26.15
N LYS A 315 5.51 -10.28 25.98
CA LYS A 315 6.42 -10.70 27.05
C LYS A 315 7.35 -9.56 27.48
N GLN A 316 7.84 -8.76 26.54
CA GLN A 316 8.68 -7.59 26.82
C GLN A 316 7.87 -6.47 27.48
N ASN A 317 6.68 -6.19 26.96
CA ASN A 317 5.79 -5.18 27.52
C ASN A 317 4.31 -5.59 27.31
N PRO A 318 3.58 -5.93 28.39
CA PRO A 318 2.17 -6.32 28.32
C PRO A 318 1.23 -5.22 27.78
N HIS A 319 1.63 -3.96 27.85
CA HIS A 319 0.86 -2.82 27.36
C HIS A 319 1.11 -2.53 25.87
N THR A 320 1.94 -3.33 25.19
CA THR A 320 2.24 -3.15 23.77
C THR A 320 0.97 -3.23 22.92
N ARG A 321 0.75 -2.19 22.11
CA ARG A 321 -0.41 -2.16 21.20
C ARG A 321 -0.15 -3.00 19.96
N LEU A 322 -0.78 -4.16 19.91
CA LEU A 322 -0.78 -5.02 18.71
C LEU A 322 -1.76 -4.53 17.62
N LYS A 323 -2.70 -3.66 17.98
CA LYS A 323 -3.69 -3.09 17.04
C LYS A 323 -3.00 -2.15 16.05
N ASN A 324 -3.22 -2.41 14.76
CA ASN A 324 -2.63 -1.73 13.58
C ASN A 324 -1.27 -2.26 13.12
N GLN A 325 -0.71 -3.27 13.80
CA GLN A 325 0.40 -4.04 13.24
C GLN A 325 -0.14 -4.99 12.16
N VAL A 326 0.03 -4.63 10.89
CA VAL A 326 -0.51 -5.39 9.74
C VAL A 326 0.56 -6.21 9.05
N PHE A 327 0.39 -7.51 8.88
CA PHE A 327 1.37 -8.38 8.22
C PHE A 327 0.89 -8.75 6.81
N TYR A 328 1.79 -9.23 5.95
CA TYR A 328 1.38 -9.76 4.67
C TYR A 328 0.63 -11.08 4.85
N ARG A 329 -0.20 -11.42 3.87
CA ARG A 329 -0.89 -12.71 3.85
C ARG A 329 0.08 -13.88 3.77
N GLN A 330 1.23 -13.71 3.11
CA GLN A 330 2.26 -14.75 3.02
C GLN A 330 2.80 -15.13 4.39
N ASP A 331 2.97 -14.16 5.32
CA ASP A 331 3.50 -14.41 6.66
C ASP A 331 2.49 -15.23 7.49
N TYR A 332 1.20 -14.91 7.34
CA TYR A 332 0.12 -15.71 7.94
C TYR A 332 -0.03 -17.09 7.31
N LEU A 333 0.23 -17.24 6.01
CA LEU A 333 0.24 -18.54 5.34
C LEU A 333 1.42 -19.39 5.82
N HIS A 334 2.60 -18.79 5.94
CA HIS A 334 3.79 -19.44 6.50
C HIS A 334 3.50 -19.91 7.93
N GLU A 335 3.00 -19.02 8.79
CA GLU A 335 2.57 -19.38 10.13
C GLU A 335 1.56 -20.53 10.10
N PHE A 336 0.45 -20.40 9.37
CA PHE A 336 -0.58 -21.45 9.31
C PHE A 336 0.02 -22.82 8.94
N ASN A 337 0.88 -22.86 7.91
CA ASN A 337 1.52 -24.09 7.47
C ASN A 337 2.44 -24.66 8.56
N THR A 338 3.26 -23.82 9.20
CA THR A 338 4.13 -24.22 10.32
C THR A 338 3.32 -24.79 11.48
N LEU A 339 2.25 -24.09 11.89
CA LEU A 339 1.40 -24.56 12.97
C LEU A 339 0.75 -25.91 12.61
N TRP A 340 0.20 -26.04 11.40
CA TRP A 340 -0.42 -27.28 10.95
C TRP A 340 0.57 -28.43 10.91
N GLU A 341 1.77 -28.23 10.36
CA GLU A 341 2.80 -29.26 10.23
C GLU A 341 3.34 -29.74 11.58
N ILE A 342 3.42 -28.85 12.58
CA ILE A 342 3.81 -29.24 13.93
C ILE A 342 2.67 -30.00 14.62
N GLN A 343 1.44 -29.46 14.58
CA GLN A 343 0.30 -30.10 15.26
C GLN A 343 -0.08 -31.45 14.61
N ALA A 344 0.08 -31.63 13.30
CA ALA A 344 -0.22 -32.88 12.60
C ALA A 344 0.68 -34.05 13.01
N LYS A 345 1.81 -33.78 13.69
CA LYS A 345 2.66 -34.83 14.28
C LYS A 345 2.02 -35.46 15.52
N PHE A 346 1.13 -34.72 16.19
CA PHE A 346 0.49 -35.12 17.45
C PHE A 346 -0.97 -35.54 17.24
N HIS A 347 -1.68 -34.89 16.30
CA HIS A 347 -3.10 -35.12 16.04
C HIS A 347 -3.32 -35.76 14.67
N LYS A 348 -3.97 -36.92 14.63
CA LYS A 348 -4.21 -37.70 13.40
C LYS A 348 -5.31 -37.10 12.53
N GLU A 349 -6.16 -36.28 13.13
CA GLU A 349 -7.28 -35.59 12.50
C GLU A 349 -6.81 -34.49 11.53
N LEU A 350 -5.55 -34.05 11.61
CA LEU A 350 -4.98 -33.00 10.77
C LEU A 350 -4.49 -33.54 9.42
N THR A 351 -5.42 -33.95 8.57
CA THR A 351 -5.10 -34.49 7.23
C THR A 351 -4.70 -33.41 6.21
N PRO A 352 -3.97 -33.77 5.13
CA PRO A 352 -3.66 -32.85 4.04
C PRO A 352 -4.90 -32.25 3.36
N GLU A 353 -5.96 -33.04 3.20
CA GLU A 353 -7.20 -32.61 2.58
C GLU A 353 -7.88 -31.54 3.44
N LEU A 354 -7.95 -31.78 4.75
CA LEU A 354 -8.50 -30.82 5.71
C LEU A 354 -7.65 -29.54 5.78
N LYS A 355 -6.32 -29.66 5.65
CA LYS A 355 -5.39 -28.51 5.56
C LYS A 355 -5.77 -27.62 4.38
N GLU A 356 -5.96 -28.20 3.21
CA GLU A 356 -6.30 -27.46 1.99
C GLU A 356 -7.64 -26.75 2.12
N GLU A 357 -8.66 -27.45 2.63
CA GLU A 357 -9.99 -26.88 2.79
C GLU A 357 -10.01 -25.71 3.79
N ILE A 358 -9.43 -25.90 4.98
CA ILE A 358 -9.35 -24.85 5.99
C ILE A 358 -8.48 -23.68 5.50
N ARG A 359 -7.33 -23.94 4.87
CA ARG A 359 -6.41 -22.90 4.42
C ARG A 359 -6.96 -22.12 3.23
N ASP A 360 -7.27 -22.80 2.14
CA ASP A 360 -7.40 -22.19 0.82
C ASP A 360 -8.86 -21.86 0.48
N VAL A 361 -9.82 -22.65 0.97
CA VAL A 361 -11.25 -22.45 0.73
C VAL A 361 -11.87 -21.56 1.80
N ILE A 362 -11.46 -21.73 3.06
CA ILE A 362 -12.05 -20.99 4.18
C ILE A 362 -11.20 -19.77 4.55
N ILE A 363 -10.05 -19.94 5.19
CA ILE A 363 -9.32 -18.84 5.85
C ILE A 363 -8.80 -17.81 4.83
N PHE A 364 -8.02 -18.24 3.84
CA PHE A 364 -7.29 -17.34 2.94
C PHE A 364 -8.01 -17.04 1.62
N TYR A 365 -9.16 -17.69 1.36
CA TYR A 365 -9.98 -17.40 0.19
C TYR A 365 -10.41 -15.94 0.11
N GLN A 366 -10.22 -15.35 -1.07
CA GLN A 366 -10.70 -14.01 -1.38
C GLN A 366 -11.25 -13.98 -2.80
N ARG A 367 -12.49 -13.48 -2.94
CA ARG A 367 -13.13 -13.28 -4.25
C ARG A 367 -12.25 -12.41 -5.14
N ARG A 368 -12.10 -12.82 -6.39
CA ARG A 368 -11.37 -12.06 -7.42
C ARG A 368 -12.03 -10.70 -7.65
N LEU A 369 -11.24 -9.73 -8.13
CA LEU A 369 -11.76 -8.46 -8.58
C LEU A 369 -12.76 -8.68 -9.72
N LYS A 370 -13.87 -7.94 -9.68
CA LYS A 370 -14.88 -8.03 -10.75
C LYS A 370 -14.34 -7.37 -12.01
N SER A 371 -14.46 -8.07 -13.13
CA SER A 371 -14.21 -7.51 -14.45
C SER A 371 -15.08 -6.28 -14.68
N GLN A 372 -14.49 -5.21 -15.19
CA GLN A 372 -15.16 -3.96 -15.56
C GLN A 372 -15.20 -3.76 -17.08
N LYS A 373 -15.28 -4.85 -17.86
CA LYS A 373 -15.36 -4.78 -19.34
C LYS A 373 -16.46 -3.84 -19.86
N GLY A 374 -17.55 -3.68 -19.11
CA GLY A 374 -18.62 -2.74 -19.45
C GLY A 374 -18.23 -1.26 -19.37
N LEU A 375 -17.17 -0.90 -18.63
CA LEU A 375 -16.63 0.45 -18.55
C LEU A 375 -15.70 0.81 -19.73
N ILE A 376 -15.36 -0.17 -20.58
CA ILE A 376 -14.55 0.10 -21.78
C ILE A 376 -15.40 0.90 -22.75
N SER A 377 -14.88 2.03 -23.23
CA SER A 377 -15.54 2.88 -24.21
C SER A 377 -15.76 2.15 -25.54
N PHE A 378 -16.75 2.62 -26.30
CA PHE A 378 -16.95 2.18 -27.67
C PHE A 378 -16.00 2.91 -28.62
N CYS A 379 -15.72 2.32 -29.77
CA CYS A 379 -15.02 2.97 -30.88
C CYS A 379 -15.82 4.19 -31.35
N GLU A 380 -15.12 5.29 -31.63
CA GLU A 380 -15.74 6.55 -32.07
C GLU A 380 -16.37 6.42 -33.46
N PHE A 381 -15.79 5.59 -34.34
CA PHE A 381 -16.27 5.39 -35.71
C PHE A 381 -17.24 4.21 -35.86
N GLU A 382 -17.14 3.20 -34.99
CA GLU A 382 -17.91 1.95 -35.09
C GLU A 382 -18.87 1.75 -33.91
N SER A 383 -19.65 2.78 -33.60
CA SER A 383 -20.74 2.67 -32.62
C SER A 383 -22.02 3.34 -33.10
N ARG A 384 -23.16 2.77 -32.70
CA ARG A 384 -24.50 3.28 -33.03
C ARG A 384 -25.43 3.21 -31.84
N GLN A 385 -26.39 4.12 -31.80
CA GLN A 385 -27.44 4.14 -30.80
C GLN A 385 -28.66 3.39 -31.30
N ILE A 386 -29.23 2.52 -30.47
CA ILE A 386 -30.47 1.80 -30.74
C ILE A 386 -31.48 2.07 -29.63
N GLU A 387 -32.76 2.16 -29.97
CA GLU A 387 -33.83 2.17 -28.97
C GLU A 387 -34.13 0.73 -28.53
N VAL A 388 -34.09 0.49 -27.23
CA VAL A 388 -34.41 -0.79 -26.62
C VAL A 388 -35.48 -0.58 -25.57
N GLU A 389 -36.51 -1.39 -25.60
CA GLU A 389 -37.52 -1.41 -24.54
C GLU A 389 -37.04 -2.27 -23.38
N ILE A 390 -36.86 -1.66 -22.20
CA ILE A 390 -36.47 -2.36 -20.97
C ILE A 390 -37.48 -2.00 -19.89
N ASN A 391 -38.22 -3.01 -19.41
CA ASN A 391 -39.28 -2.86 -18.41
C ASN A 391 -40.35 -1.82 -18.81
N GLY A 392 -40.84 -1.88 -20.06
CA GLY A 392 -41.90 -1.01 -20.56
C GLY A 392 -41.50 0.45 -20.81
N LYS A 393 -40.19 0.76 -20.79
CA LYS A 393 -39.66 2.10 -21.11
C LYS A 393 -38.66 2.02 -22.25
N LYS A 394 -38.85 2.84 -23.28
CA LYS A 394 -37.88 3.04 -24.36
C LYS A 394 -36.62 3.70 -23.80
N LYS A 395 -35.46 3.07 -24.03
CA LYS A 395 -34.15 3.60 -23.64
C LYS A 395 -33.21 3.55 -24.83
N VAL A 396 -32.46 4.62 -25.04
CA VAL A 396 -31.38 4.66 -26.01
C VAL A 396 -30.16 3.93 -25.43
N LYS A 397 -29.62 2.97 -26.18
CA LYS A 397 -28.45 2.19 -25.82
C LYS A 397 -27.42 2.23 -26.96
N THR A 398 -26.18 2.57 -26.63
CA THR A 398 -25.06 2.46 -27.58
C THR A 398 -24.60 1.01 -27.69
N ILE A 399 -24.50 0.53 -28.92
CA ILE A 399 -23.91 -0.75 -29.30
C ILE A 399 -22.79 -0.51 -30.31
N GLY A 400 -21.83 -1.43 -30.39
CA GLY A 400 -20.71 -1.30 -31.33
C GLY A 400 -19.44 -1.96 -30.84
N SER A 401 -18.37 -1.79 -31.62
CA SER A 401 -17.03 -2.25 -31.29
C SER A 401 -16.48 -1.51 -30.07
N LYS A 402 -15.76 -2.21 -29.19
CA LYS A 402 -15.05 -1.58 -28.06
C LYS A 402 -13.68 -1.08 -28.52
N VAL A 403 -13.16 -0.05 -27.85
CA VAL A 403 -11.82 0.48 -28.15
C VAL A 403 -10.73 -0.58 -27.98
N CYS A 404 -9.73 -0.55 -28.84
CA CYS A 404 -8.57 -1.44 -28.80
C CYS A 404 -7.68 -1.14 -27.57
N PRO A 405 -7.15 -2.13 -26.83
CA PRO A 405 -6.25 -1.87 -25.73
C PRO A 405 -4.90 -1.32 -26.22
N LYS A 406 -4.26 -0.45 -25.42
CA LYS A 406 -2.93 0.13 -25.74
C LYS A 406 -1.82 -0.89 -25.95
N SER A 407 -1.99 -2.09 -25.40
CA SER A 407 -1.05 -3.21 -25.55
C SER A 407 -1.27 -4.02 -26.83
N SER A 408 -2.29 -3.69 -27.63
CA SER A 408 -2.52 -4.34 -28.92
C SER A 408 -1.42 -3.94 -29.92
N PRO A 409 -0.84 -4.88 -30.68
CA PRO A 409 0.10 -4.55 -31.75
C PRO A 409 -0.47 -3.52 -32.74
N LEU A 410 -1.75 -3.66 -33.12
CA LEU A 410 -2.42 -2.71 -34.03
C LEU A 410 -2.46 -1.28 -33.48
N PHE A 411 -2.65 -1.12 -32.16
CA PHE A 411 -2.61 0.20 -31.54
C PHE A 411 -1.19 0.75 -31.48
N GLN A 412 -0.19 -0.11 -31.28
CA GLN A 412 1.22 0.28 -31.23
C GLN A 412 1.78 0.64 -32.60
N GLU A 413 1.31 0.00 -33.66
CA GLU A 413 1.66 0.31 -35.05
C GLU A 413 0.98 1.59 -35.53
N PHE A 414 -0.28 1.82 -35.15
CA PHE A 414 -1.01 3.05 -35.48
C PHE A 414 -0.42 4.31 -34.83
N LYS A 415 0.17 4.17 -33.63
CA LYS A 415 0.76 5.27 -32.86
C LYS A 415 2.18 5.57 -33.32
#